data_AF-A0A3D9N417-F1
#
_entry.id   AF-A0A3D9N417-F1
#
_cell.length_a   1.000
_cell.length_b   1.000
_cell.length_c   1.000
_cell.angle_alpha   90.00
_cell.angle_beta   90.00
_cell.angle_gamma   90.00
#
_symmetry.space_group_name_H-M   'P 1'
#
loop_
_entity.id
_entity.type
_entity.pdbx_description
1 polymer ?
#
loop_
_entity_poly.entity_id
_entity_poly.type
_entity_poly.pdbx_seq_one_letter_code
_entity_poly.pdbx_strand_id
1 'polypeptide(L)'
;MRCNLIVLFIFFSLVNCEKEKVKIKKGQIEIEELYIKYKPEEFNFNRSYIIESIDDSEIYNYKRLLDSNFKLPFGPYKLVYSTFYKQENKVDFTVDSKNNKVVFYSDSLDYSQIKDTKCCLLVDALKENEILNLYLNNSGCYLSFNTKLELYKKDSAYYINTNFYQNKKLNTNQVRSLREFEFEVDNLDLSDYYCTTTENYLFLNSTNNEFVSATNSSCWYYGYSYFIKSLEE
;
A
#
# COMPACT_ATOMS: atom_id res chain seq x y z
N MET A 1 -44.93 16.86 -74.34
CA MET A 1 -43.52 17.29 -74.17
C MET A 1 -43.45 18.10 -72.88
N ARG A 2 -42.84 17.54 -71.82
CA ARG A 2 -41.48 17.88 -71.31
C ARG A 2 -41.44 19.33 -70.80
N CYS A 3 -41.06 19.71 -69.57
CA CYS A 3 -40.47 19.09 -68.37
C CYS A 3 -40.89 20.04 -67.22
N ASN A 4 -41.53 19.60 -66.14
CA ASN A 4 -40.96 19.05 -64.89
C ASN A 4 -39.67 19.70 -64.33
N LEU A 5 -39.78 19.99 -63.03
CA LEU A 5 -38.73 20.09 -62.01
C LEU A 5 -37.82 21.34 -62.02
N ILE A 6 -38.24 22.37 -61.29
CA ILE A 6 -37.33 23.22 -60.50
C ILE A 6 -37.69 23.02 -59.03
N VAL A 7 -37.50 21.79 -58.55
CA VAL A 7 -37.43 21.47 -57.13
C VAL A 7 -36.35 20.40 -57.02
N LEU A 8 -35.12 20.81 -56.71
CA LEU A 8 -34.02 20.04 -56.11
C LEU A 8 -32.69 20.72 -56.50
N PHE A 9 -32.34 21.82 -55.86
CA PHE A 9 -30.94 22.27 -55.87
C PHE A 9 -30.55 23.05 -54.61
N ILE A 10 -31.18 22.72 -53.47
CA ILE A 10 -30.80 23.23 -52.13
C ILE A 10 -30.67 22.07 -51.13
N PHE A 11 -30.20 20.90 -51.59
CA PHE A 11 -30.00 19.72 -50.73
C PHE A 11 -28.59 19.10 -50.84
N PHE A 12 -27.63 19.82 -51.41
CA PHE A 12 -26.27 19.32 -51.62
C PHE A 12 -25.15 20.22 -51.06
N SER A 13 -25.51 21.13 -50.15
CA SER A 13 -24.55 21.89 -49.33
C SER A 13 -24.41 21.36 -47.90
N LEU A 14 -24.95 20.17 -47.61
CA LEU A 14 -24.43 19.30 -46.55
C LEU A 14 -23.14 18.63 -47.05
N VAL A 15 -22.19 19.46 -47.49
CA VAL A 15 -20.83 19.05 -47.78
C VAL A 15 -20.25 18.57 -46.47
N ASN A 16 -20.14 17.25 -46.37
CA ASN A 16 -19.13 16.52 -45.63
C ASN A 16 -18.42 17.36 -44.56
N CYS A 17 -19.06 17.45 -43.40
CA CYS A 17 -18.29 17.53 -42.17
C CYS A 17 -17.65 16.15 -41.98
N GLU A 18 -16.65 15.82 -42.81
CA GLU A 18 -15.69 14.79 -42.44
C GLU A 18 -15.10 15.29 -41.13
N LYS A 19 -15.51 14.64 -40.03
CA LYS A 19 -14.90 14.89 -38.73
C LYS A 19 -13.42 14.60 -38.93
N GLU A 20 -12.64 15.68 -39.06
CA GLU A 20 -11.19 15.63 -39.08
C GLU A 20 -10.80 14.72 -37.92
N LYS A 21 -10.18 13.58 -38.22
CA LYS A 21 -9.76 12.65 -37.17
C LYS A 21 -8.65 13.35 -36.40
N VAL A 22 -9.03 14.09 -35.35
CA VAL A 22 -8.09 14.75 -34.45
C VAL A 22 -7.16 13.66 -33.94
N LYS A 23 -5.90 13.72 -34.38
CA LYS A 23 -4.90 12.73 -33.99
C LYS A 23 -4.56 12.96 -32.53
N ILE A 24 -5.19 12.18 -31.65
CA ILE A 24 -4.95 12.24 -30.20
C ILE A 24 -3.47 11.93 -29.96
N LYS A 25 -2.74 12.89 -29.37
CA LYS A 25 -1.35 12.71 -28.94
C LYS A 25 -1.32 11.71 -27.78
N LYS A 26 -0.29 10.86 -27.74
CA LYS A 26 -0.13 9.83 -26.72
C LYS A 26 1.29 9.83 -26.16
N GLY A 27 1.41 9.58 -24.85
CA GLY A 27 2.66 9.52 -24.10
C GLY A 27 2.85 8.17 -23.43
N GLN A 28 4.10 7.82 -23.16
CA GLN A 28 4.43 6.66 -22.32
C GLN A 28 4.58 7.13 -20.89
N ILE A 29 4.08 6.35 -19.94
CA ILE A 29 4.21 6.62 -18.51
C ILE A 29 5.07 5.52 -17.89
N GLU A 30 6.00 5.93 -17.04
CA GLU A 30 6.79 5.11 -16.13
C GLU A 30 6.11 5.21 -14.76
N ILE A 31 5.79 4.06 -14.18
CA ILE A 31 5.15 3.98 -12.87
C ILE A 31 6.13 3.28 -11.94
N GLU A 32 6.52 4.00 -10.89
CA GLU A 32 7.51 3.55 -9.92
C GLU A 32 6.83 3.38 -8.56
N GLU A 33 6.92 2.17 -8.02
CA GLU A 33 6.53 1.85 -6.66
C GLU A 33 7.72 2.09 -5.73
N LEU A 34 7.55 2.94 -4.71
CA LEU A 34 8.53 3.20 -3.67
C LEU A 34 7.99 2.83 -2.28
N TYR A 35 8.88 2.89 -1.30
CA TYR A 35 8.60 2.56 0.09
C TYR A 35 9.14 3.66 1.01
N ILE A 36 8.37 4.02 2.03
CA ILE A 36 8.70 5.02 3.04
C ILE A 36 9.53 4.39 4.16
N LYS A 37 9.09 3.25 4.68
CA LYS A 37 9.66 2.58 5.87
C LYS A 37 10.43 1.32 5.50
N TYR A 38 9.88 0.45 4.67
CA TYR A 38 10.52 -0.83 4.35
C TYR A 38 11.12 -0.81 2.96
N LYS A 39 12.44 -0.64 2.86
CA LYS A 39 13.13 -0.77 1.56
C LYS A 39 13.26 -2.27 1.23
N PRO A 40 12.57 -2.81 0.20
CA PRO A 40 12.88 -4.15 -0.27
C PRO A 40 14.26 -4.11 -0.93
N GLU A 41 15.16 -5.00 -0.52
CA GLU A 41 16.53 -5.03 -1.09
C GLU A 41 16.57 -5.74 -2.46
N GLU A 42 15.60 -6.61 -2.79
CA GLU A 42 15.78 -7.54 -3.93
C GLU A 42 14.53 -7.83 -4.80
N PHE A 43 13.35 -7.26 -4.52
CA PHE A 43 12.14 -7.62 -5.27
C PHE A 43 11.37 -6.41 -5.83
N ASN A 44 11.43 -6.25 -7.15
CA ASN A 44 10.49 -5.44 -7.92
C ASN A 44 9.27 -6.29 -8.24
N PHE A 45 8.24 -6.21 -7.40
CA PHE A 45 6.92 -6.71 -7.74
C PHE A 45 5.98 -5.54 -7.85
N ASN A 46 5.24 -5.46 -8.95
CA ASN A 46 4.31 -4.37 -9.20
C ASN A 46 2.95 -4.73 -8.63
N ARG A 47 2.47 -3.96 -7.64
CA ARG A 47 1.08 -4.07 -7.21
C ARG A 47 0.12 -3.75 -8.34
N SER A 48 -1.07 -4.35 -8.23
CA SER A 48 -2.19 -3.94 -9.07
C SER A 48 -2.56 -2.50 -8.73
N TYR A 49 -2.53 -1.65 -9.75
CA TYR A 49 -3.09 -0.32 -9.73
C TYR A 49 -4.00 -0.15 -10.96
N ILE A 50 -4.85 0.86 -10.91
CA ILE A 50 -5.61 1.33 -12.07
C ILE A 50 -5.25 2.79 -12.33
N ILE A 51 -5.39 3.20 -13.59
CA ILE A 51 -5.32 4.59 -13.99
C ILE A 51 -6.68 5.00 -14.50
N GLU A 52 -7.23 6.06 -13.92
CA GLU A 52 -8.50 6.67 -14.29
C GLU A 52 -8.21 7.95 -15.06
N SER A 53 -8.79 8.09 -16.24
CA SER A 53 -8.78 9.36 -16.97
C SER A 53 -9.80 10.31 -16.35
N ILE A 54 -9.37 11.56 -16.10
CA ILE A 54 -10.25 12.59 -15.54
C ILE A 54 -11.22 13.12 -16.60
N ASP A 55 -10.81 13.14 -17.87
CA ASP A 55 -11.58 13.79 -18.95
C ASP A 55 -12.67 12.89 -19.54
N ASP A 56 -12.45 11.58 -19.62
CA ASP A 56 -13.33 10.65 -20.34
C ASP A 56 -13.78 9.41 -19.52
N SER A 57 -13.47 9.37 -18.21
CA SER A 57 -13.85 8.26 -17.30
C SER A 57 -13.34 6.87 -17.74
N GLU A 58 -12.40 6.79 -18.68
CA GLU A 58 -11.77 5.53 -19.07
C GLU A 58 -10.86 5.00 -17.95
N ILE A 59 -10.90 3.68 -17.75
CA ILE A 59 -10.08 2.98 -16.76
C ILE A 59 -9.06 2.07 -17.46
N TYR A 60 -7.79 2.23 -17.11
CA TYR A 60 -6.67 1.44 -17.62
C TYR A 60 -6.11 0.61 -16.47
N ASN A 61 -6.26 -0.72 -16.53
CA ASN A 61 -5.67 -1.59 -15.52
C ASN A 61 -4.17 -1.83 -15.78
N TYR A 62 -3.44 -2.16 -14.72
CA TYR A 62 -2.02 -2.51 -14.73
C TYR A 62 -1.63 -3.49 -15.87
N LYS A 63 -2.40 -4.55 -16.07
CA LYS A 63 -2.15 -5.57 -17.11
C LYS A 63 -2.15 -4.99 -18.52
N ARG A 64 -3.11 -4.11 -18.83
CA ARG A 64 -3.23 -3.45 -20.14
C ARG A 64 -2.04 -2.53 -20.43
N LEU A 65 -1.46 -1.92 -19.40
CA LEU A 65 -0.35 -0.97 -19.53
C LEU A 65 0.99 -1.67 -19.77
N LEU A 66 1.28 -2.74 -19.01
CA LEU A 66 2.54 -3.47 -19.12
C LEU A 66 2.63 -4.40 -20.33
N ASP A 67 1.58 -5.19 -20.62
CA ASP A 67 1.66 -6.24 -21.63
C ASP A 67 1.72 -5.66 -23.07
N SER A 68 1.52 -4.35 -23.26
CA SER A 68 1.34 -3.76 -24.59
C SER A 68 2.14 -2.49 -24.88
N ASN A 69 3.06 -2.04 -24.00
CA ASN A 69 3.72 -0.73 -24.14
C ASN A 69 2.68 0.38 -24.40
N PHE A 70 1.53 0.30 -23.71
CA PHE A 70 0.38 1.13 -24.03
C PHE A 70 0.69 2.59 -23.76
N LYS A 71 0.51 3.44 -24.78
CA LYS A 71 0.66 4.89 -24.63
C LYS A 71 -0.70 5.51 -24.29
N LEU A 72 -0.77 6.18 -23.15
CA LEU A 72 -1.95 6.92 -22.71
C LEU A 72 -2.12 8.18 -23.57
N PRO A 73 -3.36 8.57 -23.93
CA PRO A 73 -3.64 9.90 -24.44
C PRO A 73 -3.02 11.01 -23.58
N PHE A 74 -2.63 12.13 -24.16
CA PHE A 74 -2.26 13.30 -23.38
C PHE A 74 -3.48 13.80 -22.61
N GLY A 75 -3.28 14.13 -21.34
CA GLY A 75 -4.36 14.55 -20.47
C GLY A 75 -4.09 14.29 -18.99
N PRO A 76 -5.03 14.72 -18.14
CA PRO A 76 -5.00 14.50 -16.70
C PRO A 76 -5.55 13.12 -16.32
N TYR A 77 -4.90 12.48 -15.36
CA TYR A 77 -5.18 11.14 -14.88
C TYR A 77 -5.04 11.04 -13.36
N LYS A 78 -5.61 9.96 -12.81
CA LYS A 78 -5.40 9.52 -11.44
C LYS A 78 -4.87 8.10 -11.42
N LEU A 79 -3.76 7.87 -10.73
CA LEU A 79 -3.34 6.52 -10.34
C LEU A 79 -4.08 6.16 -9.06
N VAL A 80 -4.83 5.06 -9.06
CA VAL A 80 -5.52 4.53 -7.88
C VAL A 80 -4.87 3.20 -7.49
N TYR A 81 -4.46 3.09 -6.22
CA TYR A 81 -3.76 1.92 -5.70
C TYR A 81 -4.14 1.68 -4.23
N SER A 82 -3.91 0.47 -3.74
CA SER A 82 -4.05 0.12 -2.33
C SER A 82 -2.68 -0.06 -1.67
N THR A 83 -2.53 0.39 -0.43
CA THR A 83 -1.34 0.13 0.39
C THR A 83 -1.39 -1.28 0.99
N PHE A 84 -0.35 -1.67 1.72
CA PHE A 84 -0.35 -2.88 2.57
C PHE A 84 -1.50 -2.95 3.59
N TYR A 85 -2.14 -1.82 3.84
CA TYR A 85 -3.16 -1.64 4.87
C TYR A 85 -4.57 -1.49 4.26
N LYS A 86 -4.73 -1.86 2.97
CA LYS A 86 -5.96 -1.73 2.17
C LYS A 86 -6.56 -0.32 2.16
N GLN A 87 -5.72 0.68 2.39
CA GLN A 87 -6.10 2.07 2.25
C GLN A 87 -5.96 2.46 0.77
N GLU A 88 -7.08 2.77 0.15
CA GLU A 88 -7.10 3.31 -1.22
C GLU A 88 -6.46 4.70 -1.23
N ASN A 89 -5.48 4.86 -2.11
CA ASN A 89 -4.76 6.11 -2.32
C ASN A 89 -4.82 6.53 -3.78
N LYS A 90 -4.71 7.84 -4.02
CA LYS A 90 -4.81 8.45 -5.35
C LYS A 90 -3.66 9.41 -5.59
N VAL A 91 -3.04 9.31 -6.76
CA VAL A 91 -2.00 10.25 -7.22
C VAL A 91 -2.48 10.88 -8.52
N ASP A 92 -2.71 12.20 -8.48
CA ASP A 92 -3.03 12.98 -9.67
C ASP A 92 -1.76 13.19 -10.51
N PHE A 93 -1.85 12.96 -11.83
CA PHE A 93 -0.74 13.21 -12.75
C PHE A 93 -1.25 13.61 -14.14
N THR A 94 -0.36 14.17 -14.96
CA THR A 94 -0.66 14.57 -16.33
C THR A 94 0.31 13.89 -17.28
N VAL A 95 -0.22 13.26 -18.33
CA VAL A 95 0.58 12.74 -19.45
C VAL A 95 0.77 13.86 -20.46
N ASP A 96 2.02 14.31 -20.61
CA ASP A 96 2.42 15.31 -21.60
C ASP A 96 3.77 14.95 -22.27
N SER A 97 4.39 15.88 -22.98
CA SER A 97 5.67 15.61 -23.66
C SER A 97 6.91 15.63 -22.74
N LYS A 98 6.76 16.06 -21.49
CA LYS A 98 7.85 16.30 -20.52
C LYS A 98 7.75 15.35 -19.31
N ASN A 99 6.55 15.12 -18.81
CA ASN A 99 6.29 14.35 -17.60
C ASN A 99 5.79 12.95 -17.94
N ASN A 100 6.67 11.98 -17.70
CA ASN A 100 6.43 10.59 -18.01
C ASN A 100 6.65 9.69 -16.80
N LYS A 101 6.70 10.21 -15.57
CA LYS A 101 6.95 9.39 -14.37
C LYS A 101 5.94 9.69 -13.27
N VAL A 102 5.36 8.63 -12.69
CA VAL A 102 4.47 8.67 -11.53
C VAL A 102 5.05 7.78 -10.45
N VAL A 103 5.08 8.29 -9.23
CA VAL A 103 5.59 7.57 -8.06
C VAL A 103 4.45 7.34 -7.08
N PHE A 104 4.38 6.16 -6.48
CA PHE A 104 3.45 5.86 -5.39
C PHE A 104 4.13 5.06 -4.27
N TYR A 105 3.52 5.08 -3.08
CA TYR A 105 4.11 4.51 -1.86
C TYR A 105 3.20 3.42 -1.26
N SER A 106 3.68 2.18 -1.28
CA SER A 106 2.86 1.02 -0.91
C SER A 106 2.74 0.75 0.58
N ASP A 107 3.68 1.28 1.37
CA ASP A 107 3.70 1.18 2.83
C ASP A 107 3.28 2.51 3.49
N SER A 108 2.60 3.39 2.75
CA SER A 108 2.06 4.62 3.31
C SER A 108 0.99 4.30 4.34
N LEU A 109 1.16 4.87 5.53
CA LEU A 109 0.23 4.77 6.66
C LEU A 109 0.30 6.07 7.47
N ASP A 110 -0.85 6.55 7.91
CA ASP A 110 -0.94 7.78 8.70
C ASP A 110 -0.70 7.51 10.20
N TYR A 111 0.57 7.53 10.60
CA TYR A 111 0.98 7.35 12.00
C TYR A 111 0.57 8.50 12.94
N SER A 112 0.01 9.62 12.43
CA SER A 112 -0.49 10.67 13.31
C SER A 112 -1.67 10.18 14.17
N GLN A 113 -2.40 9.17 13.68
CA GLN A 113 -3.51 8.52 14.39
C GLN A 113 -3.09 7.84 15.70
N ILE A 114 -1.81 7.48 15.82
CA ILE A 114 -1.24 6.97 17.08
C ILE A 114 -1.22 8.06 18.15
N LYS A 115 -0.91 9.31 17.77
CA LYS A 115 -0.81 10.45 18.72
C LYS A 115 -2.18 10.94 19.18
N ASP A 116 -3.20 10.83 18.33
CA ASP A 116 -4.50 11.46 18.54
C ASP A 116 -5.46 10.68 19.47
N THR A 117 -4.96 9.78 20.32
CA THR A 117 -5.72 9.00 21.33
C THR A 117 -6.86 8.12 20.79
N LYS A 118 -7.09 8.07 19.47
CA LYS A 118 -8.13 7.24 18.84
C LYS A 118 -7.74 5.77 18.72
N CYS A 119 -6.44 5.45 18.75
CA CYS A 119 -5.97 4.07 18.66
C CYS A 119 -5.66 3.54 20.07
N CYS A 120 -6.41 2.52 20.50
CA CYS A 120 -6.19 1.84 21.78
C CYS A 120 -5.09 0.77 21.64
N LEU A 121 -3.84 1.21 21.48
CA LEU A 121 -2.70 0.30 21.42
C LEU A 121 -2.51 -0.43 22.76
N LEU A 122 -2.36 -1.75 22.71
CA LEU A 122 -2.07 -2.62 23.85
C LEU A 122 -0.73 -2.24 24.50
N VAL A 123 0.26 -1.80 23.71
CA VAL A 123 1.53 -1.27 24.24
C VAL A 123 1.28 -0.11 25.20
N ASP A 124 0.39 0.83 24.85
CA ASP A 124 0.11 1.98 25.69
C ASP A 124 -0.80 1.62 26.88
N ALA A 125 -1.76 0.71 26.68
CA ALA A 125 -2.67 0.22 27.71
C ALA A 125 -1.99 -0.66 28.78
N LEU A 126 -0.81 -1.23 28.47
CA LEU A 126 -0.08 -2.14 29.35
C LEU A 126 0.15 -1.52 30.75
N LYS A 127 -0.15 -2.27 31.82
CA LYS A 127 0.07 -1.79 33.20
C LYS A 127 1.33 -2.40 33.82
N GLU A 128 1.74 -1.87 34.97
CA GLU A 128 2.79 -2.46 35.80
C GLU A 128 2.43 -3.91 36.16
N ASN A 129 3.41 -4.82 36.07
CA ASN A 129 3.28 -6.28 36.26
C ASN A 129 2.44 -7.03 35.21
N GLU A 130 1.92 -6.37 34.17
CA GLU A 130 1.33 -7.04 33.02
C GLU A 130 2.42 -7.38 31.99
N ILE A 131 2.17 -8.43 31.20
CA ILE A 131 3.05 -8.85 30.10
C ILE A 131 2.24 -8.83 28.81
N LEU A 132 2.74 -8.10 27.82
CA LEU A 132 2.29 -8.15 26.44
C LEU A 132 3.25 -9.02 25.64
N ASN A 133 2.76 -10.14 25.11
CA ASN A 133 3.55 -11.00 24.25
C ASN A 133 3.33 -10.61 22.80
N LEU A 134 4.42 -10.47 22.06
CA LEU A 134 4.41 -10.45 20.61
C LEU A 134 4.89 -11.81 20.11
N TYR A 135 4.01 -12.54 19.44
CA TYR A 135 4.32 -13.76 18.73
C TYR A 135 4.41 -13.49 17.22
N LEU A 136 5.43 -14.05 16.59
CA LEU A 136 5.47 -14.23 15.14
C LEU A 136 5.62 -15.72 14.85
N ASN A 137 4.67 -16.26 14.10
CA ASN A 137 4.75 -17.61 13.56
C ASN A 137 4.87 -17.52 12.05
N ASN A 138 6.03 -17.87 11.52
CA ASN A 138 6.28 -17.98 10.09
C ASN A 138 6.17 -19.47 9.68
N SER A 139 5.38 -19.73 8.65
CA SER A 139 5.14 -21.05 8.09
C SER A 139 5.32 -21.02 6.59
N GLY A 140 6.11 -21.93 6.03
CA GLY A 140 6.35 -22.02 4.60
C GLY A 140 6.95 -23.37 4.21
N CYS A 141 7.02 -23.64 2.91
CA CYS A 141 7.44 -24.96 2.38
C CYS A 141 8.86 -25.37 2.78
N TYR A 142 9.76 -24.41 3.07
CA TYR A 142 11.19 -24.66 3.29
C TYR A 142 11.73 -24.13 4.62
N LEU A 143 10.97 -23.28 5.31
CA LEU A 143 11.35 -22.71 6.60
C LEU A 143 10.10 -22.49 7.44
N SER A 144 10.19 -22.79 8.72
CA SER A 144 9.16 -22.42 9.70
C SER A 144 9.86 -22.07 11.01
N PHE A 145 9.44 -20.98 11.63
CA PHE A 145 9.99 -20.55 12.90
C PHE A 145 8.93 -19.80 13.70
N ASN A 146 9.07 -19.87 15.02
CA ASN A 146 8.24 -19.13 15.95
C ASN A 146 9.14 -18.26 16.81
N THR A 147 8.86 -16.97 16.89
CA THR A 147 9.55 -16.05 17.79
C THR A 147 8.58 -15.47 18.80
N LYS A 148 9.11 -15.19 19.99
CA LYS A 148 8.39 -14.55 21.08
C LYS A 148 9.22 -13.37 21.59
N LEU A 149 8.56 -12.24 21.75
CA LEU A 149 9.04 -11.10 22.52
C LEU A 149 8.04 -10.84 23.65
N GLU A 150 8.54 -10.67 24.87
CA GLU A 150 7.73 -10.25 26.02
C GLU A 150 8.03 -8.79 26.31
N LEU A 151 7.00 -7.95 26.34
CA LEU A 151 7.06 -6.57 26.75
C LEU A 151 6.41 -6.43 28.12
N TYR A 152 7.04 -5.71 29.03
CA TYR A 152 6.49 -5.39 30.35
C TYR A 152 6.89 -3.98 30.79
N LYS A 153 6.14 -3.43 31.74
CA LYS A 153 6.47 -2.16 32.41
C LYS A 153 7.09 -2.42 33.77
N LYS A 154 8.09 -1.61 34.09
CA LYS A 154 8.68 -1.49 35.43
C LYS A 154 9.10 -0.05 35.66
N ASP A 155 8.69 0.54 36.78
CA ASP A 155 9.03 1.91 37.17
C ASP A 155 8.74 2.94 36.05
N SER A 156 7.58 2.81 35.38
CA SER A 156 7.17 3.62 34.22
C SER A 156 8.04 3.50 32.96
N ALA A 157 8.97 2.54 32.90
CA ALA A 157 9.77 2.24 31.73
C ALA A 157 9.36 0.91 31.09
N TYR A 158 9.53 0.80 29.77
CA TYR A 158 9.29 -0.43 29.02
C TYR A 158 10.55 -1.28 28.98
N TYR A 159 10.37 -2.58 29.12
CA TYR A 159 11.42 -3.59 29.04
C TYR A 159 10.99 -4.74 28.16
N ILE A 160 11.96 -5.38 27.52
CA ILE A 160 11.73 -6.59 26.72
C ILE A 160 12.55 -7.78 27.19
N ASN A 161 11.96 -8.97 27.05
CA ASN A 161 12.67 -10.24 27.02
C ASN A 161 12.49 -10.89 25.64
N THR A 162 13.59 -11.38 25.09
CA THR A 162 13.64 -12.18 23.86
C THR A 162 14.59 -13.36 24.06
N ASN A 163 14.81 -14.16 23.02
CA ASN A 163 15.86 -15.19 23.04
C ASN A 163 17.27 -14.60 23.18
N PHE A 164 17.48 -13.32 22.90
CA PHE A 164 18.78 -12.64 22.90
C PHE A 164 18.93 -11.60 24.02
N TYR A 165 17.82 -11.00 24.46
CA TYR A 165 17.82 -9.94 25.44
C TYR A 165 17.04 -10.35 26.68
N GLN A 166 17.59 -10.09 27.86
CA GLN A 166 16.92 -10.28 29.13
C GLN A 166 16.87 -8.94 29.86
N ASN A 167 15.67 -8.49 30.23
CA ASN A 167 15.40 -7.21 30.87
C ASN A 167 16.00 -6.00 30.14
N LYS A 168 15.96 -5.98 28.79
CA LYS A 168 16.47 -4.83 28.04
C LYS A 168 15.49 -3.67 28.17
N LYS A 169 15.95 -2.57 28.78
CA LYS A 169 15.20 -1.31 28.85
C LYS A 169 15.10 -0.69 27.45
N LEU A 170 13.89 -0.31 27.05
CA LEU A 170 13.67 0.37 25.77
C LEU A 170 13.84 1.89 25.91
N ASN A 171 14.44 2.51 24.90
CA ASN A 171 14.47 3.95 24.74
C ASN A 171 13.21 4.47 24.02
N THR A 172 13.03 5.79 23.96
CA THR A 172 11.85 6.43 23.34
C THR A 172 11.65 6.03 21.87
N ASN A 173 12.72 5.88 21.10
CA ASN A 173 12.62 5.51 19.69
C ASN A 173 12.18 4.05 19.53
N GLN A 174 12.71 3.14 20.34
CA GLN A 174 12.33 1.73 20.35
C GLN A 174 10.87 1.53 20.76
N VAL A 175 10.40 2.27 21.77
CA VAL A 175 8.99 2.27 22.17
C VAL A 175 8.10 2.81 21.04
N ARG A 176 8.55 3.87 20.33
CA ARG A 176 7.84 4.37 19.14
C ARG A 176 7.77 3.30 18.05
N SER A 177 8.88 2.64 17.71
CA SER A 177 8.89 1.57 16.71
C SER A 177 7.93 0.43 17.06
N LEU A 178 7.83 0.08 18.34
CA LEU A 178 6.90 -0.93 18.82
C LEU A 178 5.43 -0.51 18.63
N ARG A 179 5.09 0.74 18.95
CA ARG A 179 3.74 1.29 18.72
C ARG A 179 3.37 1.33 17.25
N GLU A 180 4.31 1.79 16.41
CA GLU A 180 4.13 1.80 14.96
C GLU A 180 3.91 0.37 14.45
N PHE A 181 4.68 -0.60 14.92
CA PHE A 181 4.53 -1.99 14.51
C PHE A 181 3.20 -2.61 14.95
N GLU A 182 2.74 -2.35 16.18
CA GLU A 182 1.41 -2.78 16.62
C GLU A 182 0.30 -2.16 15.76
N PHE A 183 0.40 -0.85 15.49
CA PHE A 183 -0.54 -0.13 14.64
C PHE A 183 -0.57 -0.65 13.21
N GLU A 184 0.59 -0.96 12.65
CA GLU A 184 0.71 -1.59 11.34
C GLU A 184 0.03 -2.96 11.31
N VAL A 185 0.24 -3.80 12.33
CA VAL A 185 -0.40 -5.12 12.45
C VAL A 185 -1.92 -4.98 12.56
N ASP A 186 -2.43 -4.01 13.31
CA ASP A 186 -3.89 -3.76 13.44
C ASP A 186 -4.54 -3.36 12.10
N ASN A 187 -3.77 -2.70 11.21
CA ASN A 187 -4.25 -2.22 9.91
C ASN A 187 -3.85 -3.13 8.74
N LEU A 188 -3.06 -4.18 8.97
CA LEU A 188 -2.50 -5.00 7.92
C LEU A 188 -3.59 -5.82 7.22
N ASP A 189 -3.78 -5.61 5.93
CA ASP A 189 -4.66 -6.45 5.10
C ASP A 189 -3.97 -6.77 3.77
N LEU A 190 -3.49 -8.00 3.71
CA LEU A 190 -2.76 -8.57 2.57
C LEU A 190 -3.50 -9.79 2.01
N SER A 191 -4.81 -9.86 2.22
CA SER A 191 -5.65 -11.00 1.84
C SER A 191 -5.70 -11.27 0.33
N ASP A 192 -5.44 -10.25 -0.49
CA ASP A 192 -5.40 -10.36 -1.95
C ASP A 192 -4.07 -10.90 -2.49
N TYR A 193 -3.12 -11.19 -1.61
CA TYR A 193 -1.79 -11.67 -1.97
C TYR A 193 -1.59 -13.13 -1.53
N TYR A 194 -0.97 -13.90 -2.42
CA TYR A 194 -0.74 -15.32 -2.22
C TYR A 194 0.74 -15.64 -2.36
N CYS A 195 1.33 -16.05 -1.26
CA CYS A 195 2.67 -16.61 -1.16
C CYS A 195 2.60 -17.95 -0.43
N THR A 196 3.57 -18.82 -0.72
CA THR A 196 3.71 -20.12 -0.05
C THR A 196 4.24 -19.99 1.38
N THR A 197 4.76 -18.83 1.75
CA THR A 197 5.11 -18.48 3.13
C THR A 197 4.05 -17.55 3.70
N THR A 198 3.58 -17.87 4.91
CA THR A 198 2.61 -17.10 5.67
C THR A 198 3.17 -16.77 7.04
N GLU A 199 3.07 -15.51 7.41
CA GLU A 199 3.46 -14.95 8.69
C GLU A 199 2.21 -14.59 9.49
N ASN A 200 2.16 -15.00 10.75
CA ASN A 200 1.09 -14.65 11.66
C ASN A 200 1.66 -13.83 12.81
N TYR A 201 1.17 -12.62 12.98
CA TYR A 201 1.53 -11.72 14.07
C TYR A 201 0.42 -11.75 15.11
N LEU A 202 0.79 -11.81 16.39
CA LEU A 202 -0.13 -11.73 17.50
C LEU A 202 0.48 -10.92 18.64
N PHE A 203 -0.13 -9.79 18.95
CA PHE A 203 0.05 -9.09 20.22
C PHE A 203 -1.01 -9.62 21.19
N LEU A 204 -0.60 -10.14 22.34
CA LEU A 204 -1.50 -10.74 23.35
C LEU A 204 -1.11 -10.30 24.75
N ASN A 205 -2.00 -9.59 25.44
CA ASN A 205 -1.83 -9.31 26.86
C ASN A 205 -2.17 -10.56 27.68
N SER A 206 -1.18 -11.10 28.38
CA SER A 206 -1.30 -12.34 29.19
C SER A 206 -2.34 -12.25 30.31
N THR A 207 -2.69 -11.05 30.74
CA THR A 207 -3.49 -10.82 31.95
C THR A 207 -4.99 -10.74 31.62
N ASN A 208 -5.35 -9.95 30.62
CA ASN A 208 -6.74 -9.70 30.25
C ASN A 208 -7.16 -10.38 28.92
N ASN A 209 -6.23 -11.04 28.22
CA ASN A 209 -6.43 -11.69 26.91
C ASN A 209 -6.86 -10.75 25.78
N GLU A 210 -6.69 -9.43 25.93
CA GLU A 210 -6.83 -8.51 24.80
C GLU A 210 -5.73 -8.79 23.77
N PHE A 211 -6.08 -8.72 22.49
CA PHE A 211 -5.16 -9.06 21.42
C PHE A 211 -5.40 -8.27 20.13
N VAL A 212 -4.33 -8.15 19.35
CA VAL A 212 -4.32 -7.68 17.96
C VAL A 212 -3.57 -8.72 17.14
N SER A 213 -4.10 -9.08 15.97
CA SER A 213 -3.48 -10.10 15.13
C SER A 213 -3.68 -9.83 13.65
N ALA A 214 -2.69 -10.18 12.84
CA ALA A 214 -2.80 -10.19 11.40
C ALA A 214 -2.04 -11.35 10.77
N THR A 215 -2.51 -11.74 9.59
CA THR A 215 -1.85 -12.74 8.75
C THR A 215 -1.33 -12.07 7.49
N ASN A 216 -0.04 -12.27 7.21
CA ASN A 216 0.64 -11.83 6.01
C ASN A 216 1.00 -13.04 5.16
N SER A 217 0.31 -13.20 4.04
CA SER A 217 0.64 -14.20 3.01
C SER A 217 1.20 -13.55 1.75
N SER A 218 1.77 -12.34 1.85
CA SER A 218 2.31 -11.63 0.69
C SER A 218 3.78 -11.97 0.38
N CYS A 219 4.57 -12.34 1.40
CA CYS A 219 6.04 -12.36 1.34
C CYS A 219 6.72 -11.00 1.08
N TRP A 220 5.99 -9.88 1.22
CA TRP A 220 6.50 -8.54 0.87
C TRP A 220 6.50 -7.55 2.03
N TYR A 221 5.70 -7.81 3.06
CA TYR A 221 5.68 -6.98 4.25
C TYR A 221 6.83 -7.40 5.19
N TYR A 222 7.82 -6.52 5.34
CA TYR A 222 9.02 -6.76 6.15
C TYR A 222 8.93 -6.10 7.54
N GLY A 223 7.72 -5.78 8.02
CA GLY A 223 7.49 -5.03 9.25
C GLY A 223 8.23 -5.59 10.45
N TYR A 224 8.13 -6.91 10.67
CA TYR A 224 8.79 -7.56 11.81
C TYR A 224 10.32 -7.46 11.76
N SER A 225 10.94 -7.73 10.60
CA SER A 225 12.40 -7.66 10.46
C SER A 225 12.94 -6.25 10.73
N TYR A 226 12.25 -5.23 10.22
CA TYR A 226 12.60 -3.83 10.49
C TYR A 226 12.37 -3.45 11.95
N PHE A 227 11.28 -3.91 12.56
CA PHE A 227 11.01 -3.73 13.97
C PHE A 227 12.12 -4.33 14.85
N ILE A 228 12.50 -5.60 14.62
CA ILE A 228 13.56 -6.25 15.40
C ILE A 228 14.89 -5.52 15.25
N LYS A 229 15.27 -5.11 14.03
CA LYS A 229 16.48 -4.31 13.80
C LYS A 229 16.46 -3.00 14.57
N SER A 230 15.30 -2.32 14.63
CA SER A 230 15.14 -1.08 15.40
C SER A 230 15.31 -1.27 16.91
N LEU A 231 15.18 -2.51 17.41
CA LEU A 231 15.46 -2.85 18.80
C LEU A 231 16.94 -3.06 19.07
N GLU A 232 17.80 -3.26 18.05
CA GLU A 232 19.25 -3.49 18.24
C GLU A 232 20.02 -2.17 18.44
N GLU A 233 19.54 -1.10 17.82
CA GLU A 233 20.05 0.29 17.88
C GLU A 233 19.85 0.97 19.24
#